data_AF-G8B1N5-F1
#
_entry.id   AF-G8B1N5-F1
#
_cell.length_a   1.000
_cell.length_b   1.000
_cell.length_c   1.000
_cell.angle_alpha   90.00
_cell.angle_beta   90.00
_cell.angle_gamma   90.00
#
_symmetry.space_group_name_H-M   'P 1'
#
loop_
_entity.id
_entity.type
_entity.pdbx_description
1 polymer ?
#
loop_
_entity_poly.entity_id
_entity_poly.type
_entity_poly.pdbx_seq_one_letter_code
_entity_poly.pdbx_strand_id
1 'polypeptide(L)'
;MKLHALLVLCFATASANIRLTDQQLKEYVQVCLAKTRLSQGFYQSGDEAQKILTEEQKSCFLACMFKRTGIIDHDGSVNLKLGDEELPRTPAIEACITTAKEDICKLAICLHKTGKFSITSVADSPRYPRYH
;
A
#
# COMPACT_ATOMS: atom_id res chain seq x y z
N MET A 1 46.73 31.38 -4.57
CA MET A 1 46.34 30.82 -3.26
C MET A 1 45.00 30.14 -3.43
N LYS A 2 44.96 28.83 -3.14
CA LYS A 2 43.77 27.97 -3.24
C LYS A 2 42.86 28.27 -2.06
N LEU A 3 41.58 28.56 -2.28
CA LEU A 3 40.57 28.51 -1.23
C LEU A 3 39.33 27.78 -1.77
N HIS A 4 39.24 26.51 -1.39
CA HIS A 4 38.08 25.66 -1.61
C HIS A 4 37.02 26.09 -0.59
N ALA A 5 35.86 26.54 -1.05
CA ALA A 5 34.67 26.63 -0.22
C ALA A 5 33.68 25.60 -0.75
N LEU A 6 33.73 24.41 -0.14
CA LEU A 6 32.75 23.35 -0.26
C LEU A 6 31.37 23.91 0.08
N LEU A 7 30.51 24.01 -0.93
CA LEU A 7 29.08 24.23 -0.71
C LEU A 7 28.51 22.91 -0.17
N VAL A 8 28.33 22.86 1.15
CA VAL A 8 27.74 21.74 1.88
C VAL A 8 26.33 21.50 1.35
N LEU A 9 26.12 20.39 0.65
CA LEU A 9 24.79 19.87 0.35
C LEU A 9 24.12 19.49 1.66
N CYS A 10 23.21 20.35 2.13
CA CYS A 10 22.15 19.94 3.05
C CYS A 10 21.17 19.07 2.25
N PHE A 11 21.51 17.79 2.07
CA PHE A 11 20.47 16.78 1.89
C PHE A 11 19.72 16.72 3.22
N ALA A 12 18.62 17.46 3.32
CA ALA A 12 17.58 17.13 4.27
C ALA A 12 17.11 15.72 3.88
N THR A 13 17.70 14.69 4.49
CA THR A 13 17.09 13.37 4.55
C THR A 13 15.87 13.50 5.44
N ALA A 14 14.80 14.06 4.88
CA ALA A 14 13.48 13.84 5.40
C ALA A 14 13.23 12.34 5.27
N SER A 15 13.47 11.61 6.35
CA SER A 15 12.84 10.31 6.56
C SER A 15 11.34 10.59 6.65
N ALA A 16 10.70 10.58 5.48
CA ALA A 16 9.25 10.60 5.39
C ALA A 16 8.75 9.32 6.06
N ASN A 17 8.35 9.43 7.31
CA ASN A 17 7.45 8.47 7.92
C ASN A 17 6.11 8.64 7.19
N ILE A 18 5.91 7.89 6.11
CA ILE A 18 4.71 7.98 5.28
C ILE A 18 3.55 7.36 6.06
N ARG A 19 2.90 8.19 6.89
CA ARG A 19 1.57 7.94 7.41
C ARG A 19 0.58 8.56 6.43
N LEU A 20 -0.32 7.76 5.88
CA LEU A 20 -1.32 8.28 4.95
C LEU A 20 -2.30 9.18 5.70
N THR A 21 -2.50 10.40 5.21
CA THR A 21 -3.64 11.22 5.63
C THR A 21 -4.93 10.73 4.97
N ASP A 22 -6.09 11.03 5.56
CA ASP A 22 -7.40 10.75 4.95
C ASP A 22 -7.52 11.32 3.52
N GLN A 23 -6.91 12.47 3.29
CA GLN A 23 -6.86 13.12 1.99
C GLN A 23 -6.04 12.31 0.99
N GLN A 24 -4.84 11.86 1.38
CA GLN A 24 -4.00 10.99 0.55
C GLN A 24 -4.67 9.64 0.28
N LEU A 25 -5.36 9.08 1.27
CA LEU A 25 -6.12 7.84 1.10
C LEU A 25 -7.22 8.02 0.05
N LYS A 26 -8.00 9.10 0.13
CA LYS A 26 -9.03 9.43 -0.87
C LYS A 26 -8.44 9.58 -2.27
N GLU A 27 -7.31 10.29 -2.40
CA GLU A 27 -6.61 10.45 -3.67
C GLU A 27 -6.15 9.10 -4.24
N TYR A 28 -5.57 8.24 -3.40
CA TYR A 28 -5.09 6.92 -3.84
C TYR A 28 -6.24 6.03 -4.28
N VAL A 29 -7.33 6.03 -3.51
CA VAL A 29 -8.57 5.32 -3.86
C VAL A 29 -9.09 5.80 -5.20
N GLN A 30 -9.22 7.13 -5.41
CA GLN A 30 -9.73 7.67 -6.68
C GLN A 30 -8.86 7.26 -7.86
N VAL A 31 -7.54 7.33 -7.73
CA VAL A 31 -6.65 6.91 -8.82
C VAL A 31 -6.76 5.40 -9.08
N CYS A 32 -6.87 4.59 -8.03
CA CYS A 32 -6.98 3.15 -8.19
C CYS A 32 -8.31 2.72 -8.80
N LEU A 33 -9.42 3.37 -8.42
CA LEU A 33 -10.72 3.19 -9.05
C LEU A 33 -10.68 3.56 -10.54
N ALA A 34 -10.09 4.72 -10.89
CA ALA A 34 -9.94 5.13 -12.29
C ALA A 34 -9.12 4.12 -13.09
N LYS A 35 -8.01 3.63 -12.52
CA LYS A 35 -7.11 2.66 -13.17
C LYS A 35 -7.78 1.32 -13.41
N THR A 36 -8.61 0.86 -12.47
CA THR A 36 -9.35 -0.41 -12.59
C THR A 36 -10.71 -0.25 -13.27
N ARG A 37 -11.06 0.96 -13.72
CA ARG A 37 -12.36 1.31 -14.32
C ARG A 37 -13.55 0.99 -13.40
N LEU A 38 -13.33 1.15 -12.09
CA LEU A 38 -14.33 0.99 -11.05
C LEU A 38 -14.95 2.36 -10.74
N SER A 39 -16.26 2.40 -10.52
CA SER A 39 -17.01 3.59 -10.10
C SER A 39 -16.69 4.03 -8.67
N GLN A 40 -16.79 5.33 -8.41
CA GLN A 40 -16.59 5.90 -7.08
C GLN A 40 -17.59 5.40 -6.02
N GLY A 41 -18.78 5.02 -6.48
CA GLY A 41 -19.82 4.42 -5.66
C GLY A 41 -19.44 3.08 -5.03
N PHE A 42 -18.30 2.47 -5.37
CA PHE A 42 -17.85 1.19 -4.81
C PHE A 42 -17.07 1.31 -3.49
N TYR A 43 -16.30 2.38 -3.30
CA TYR A 43 -15.53 2.56 -2.07
C TYR A 43 -16.37 3.20 -0.95
N GLN A 44 -17.43 3.93 -1.32
CA GLN A 44 -18.27 4.69 -0.39
C GLN A 44 -19.40 3.88 0.26
N SER A 45 -19.61 2.63 -0.15
CA SER A 45 -20.85 1.87 0.09
C SER A 45 -20.67 0.61 0.94
N GLY A 46 -19.55 0.48 1.64
CA GLY A 46 -19.30 -0.63 2.57
C GLY A 46 -19.27 -2.01 1.89
N ASP A 47 -19.40 -3.07 2.69
CA ASP A 47 -19.22 -4.47 2.26
C ASP A 47 -20.17 -4.92 1.14
N GLU A 48 -21.35 -4.29 1.02
CA GLU A 48 -22.37 -4.65 0.02
C GLU A 48 -21.94 -4.36 -1.42
N ALA A 49 -21.25 -3.24 -1.67
CA ALA A 49 -20.77 -2.93 -3.02
C ALA A 49 -19.49 -3.67 -3.40
N GLN A 50 -18.70 -4.09 -2.40
CA GLN A 50 -17.57 -4.98 -2.65
C GLN A 50 -18.03 -6.36 -3.13
N LYS A 51 -19.23 -6.84 -2.74
CA LYS A 51 -19.79 -8.12 -3.23
C LYS A 51 -20.07 -8.15 -4.73
N ILE A 52 -20.24 -6.98 -5.36
CA ILE A 52 -20.55 -6.85 -6.79
C ILE A 52 -19.30 -6.98 -7.66
N LEU A 53 -18.11 -6.81 -7.08
CA LEU A 53 -16.84 -6.89 -7.81
C LEU A 53 -16.43 -8.34 -8.05
N THR A 54 -15.90 -8.60 -9.25
CA THR A 54 -15.19 -9.86 -9.50
C THR A 54 -13.95 -9.92 -8.62
N GLU A 55 -13.50 -11.14 -8.29
CA GLU A 55 -12.26 -11.32 -7.54
C GLU A 55 -11.06 -10.68 -8.27
N GLU A 56 -11.05 -10.68 -9.59
CA GLU A 56 -10.03 -10.02 -10.41
C GLU A 56 -10.04 -8.49 -10.20
N GLN A 57 -11.21 -7.86 -10.22
CA GLN A 57 -11.35 -6.42 -9.98
C GLN A 57 -10.86 -6.03 -8.59
N LYS A 58 -11.23 -6.81 -7.56
CA LYS A 58 -10.75 -6.61 -6.19
C LYS A 58 -9.23 -6.77 -6.10
N SER A 59 -8.70 -7.82 -6.74
CA SER A 59 -7.28 -8.15 -6.74
C SER A 59 -6.44 -7.02 -7.35
N CYS A 60 -6.86 -6.50 -8.50
CA CYS A 60 -6.14 -5.43 -9.17
C CYS A 60 -6.33 -4.05 -8.51
N PHE A 61 -7.47 -3.82 -7.86
CA PHE A 61 -7.65 -2.63 -7.01
C PHE A 61 -6.69 -2.67 -5.82
N LEU A 62 -6.61 -3.80 -5.11
CA LEU A 62 -5.66 -4.01 -4.01
C LEU A 62 -4.22 -3.85 -4.47
N ALA A 63 -3.86 -4.39 -5.65
CA ALA A 63 -2.52 -4.21 -6.20
C ALA A 63 -2.17 -2.74 -6.45
N CYS A 64 -3.13 -1.96 -6.97
CA CYS A 64 -2.93 -0.53 -7.13
C CYS A 64 -2.72 0.17 -5.77
N MET A 65 -3.55 -0.16 -4.78
CA MET A 65 -3.43 0.43 -3.44
C MET A 65 -2.10 0.06 -2.79
N PHE A 66 -1.71 -1.22 -2.82
CA PHE A 66 -0.46 -1.73 -2.24
C PHE A 66 0.77 -1.10 -2.90
N LYS A 67 0.72 -0.82 -4.21
CA LYS A 67 1.78 -0.07 -4.88
C LYS A 67 1.87 1.38 -4.41
N ARG A 68 0.73 2.04 -4.19
CA ARG A 68 0.72 3.44 -3.74
C ARG A 68 1.11 3.60 -2.27
N THR A 69 0.81 2.61 -1.45
CA THR A 69 1.18 2.59 -0.04
C THR A 69 2.58 2.01 0.22
N GLY A 70 3.28 1.57 -0.82
CA GLY A 70 4.64 1.02 -0.70
C GLY A 70 4.71 -0.36 -0.08
N ILE A 71 3.61 -1.13 -0.05
CA ILE A 71 3.60 -2.55 0.32
C ILE A 71 4.21 -3.39 -0.81
N ILE A 72 3.90 -3.02 -2.05
CA ILE A 72 4.53 -3.59 -3.25
C ILE A 72 5.30 -2.48 -3.92
N ASP A 73 6.60 -2.66 -4.12
CA ASP A 73 7.46 -1.68 -4.76
C ASP A 73 7.20 -1.58 -6.27
N HIS A 74 7.84 -0.59 -6.91
CA HIS A 74 7.68 -0.34 -8.34
C HIS A 74 8.11 -1.55 -9.19
N ASP A 75 9.14 -2.26 -8.76
CA ASP A 75 9.66 -3.48 -9.38
C ASP A 75 8.82 -4.74 -9.10
N GLY A 76 7.79 -4.63 -8.25
CA GLY A 76 6.92 -5.73 -7.86
C GLY A 76 7.38 -6.52 -6.64
N SER A 77 8.50 -6.16 -6.01
CA SER A 77 8.93 -6.76 -4.76
C SER A 77 8.03 -6.35 -3.58
N VAL A 78 7.94 -7.20 -2.56
CA VAL A 78 7.10 -6.94 -1.37
C VAL A 78 7.96 -6.29 -0.29
N ASN A 79 7.55 -5.11 0.14
CA ASN A 79 8.15 -4.41 1.26
C ASN A 79 7.52 -4.89 2.56
N LEU A 80 8.34 -5.50 3.41
CA LEU A 80 7.92 -5.99 4.73
C LEU A 80 8.02 -4.91 5.80
N LYS A 81 8.55 -3.73 5.49
CA LYS A 81 8.62 -2.59 6.40
C LYS A 81 7.43 -1.66 6.16
N LEU A 82 6.45 -1.72 7.07
CA LEU A 82 5.24 -0.89 7.04
C LEU A 82 5.37 0.21 8.09
N GLY A 83 5.82 1.39 7.66
CA GLY A 83 6.13 2.49 8.58
C GLY A 83 7.30 2.14 9.50
N ASP A 84 7.04 2.12 10.81
CA ASP A 84 8.03 1.79 11.85
C ASP A 84 8.09 0.29 12.17
N GLU A 85 7.16 -0.52 11.64
CA GLU A 85 7.06 -1.95 11.90
C GLU A 85 7.70 -2.77 10.78
N GLU A 86 8.54 -3.75 11.14
CA GLU A 86 9.06 -4.75 10.23
C GLU A 86 8.27 -6.06 10.42
N LEU A 87 7.54 -6.46 9.39
CA LEU A 87 6.77 -7.68 9.38
C LEU A 87 7.69 -8.90 9.16
N PRO A 88 7.51 -9.98 9.94
CA PRO A 88 8.29 -11.19 9.74
C PRO A 88 7.93 -11.82 8.38
N ARG A 89 8.95 -12.27 7.64
CA ARG A 89 8.77 -13.07 6.42
C ARG A 89 8.27 -14.47 6.78
N THR A 90 6.95 -14.60 6.89
CA THR A 90 6.30 -15.89 7.18
C THR A 90 6.25 -16.79 5.94
N PRO A 91 6.13 -18.12 6.11
CA PRO A 91 5.94 -19.04 4.97
C PRO A 91 4.73 -18.70 4.10
N ALA A 92 3.67 -18.13 4.68
CA ALA A 92 2.49 -17.69 3.93
C ALA A 92 2.80 -16.51 2.99
N ILE A 93 3.59 -15.55 3.46
CA ILE A 93 4.04 -14.41 2.64
C ILE A 93 4.97 -14.92 1.52
N GLU A 94 5.89 -15.82 1.85
CA GLU A 94 6.81 -16.40 0.87
C GLU A 94 6.07 -17.21 -0.22
N ALA A 95 5.05 -17.96 0.17
CA ALA A 95 4.20 -18.67 -0.77
C ALA A 95 3.46 -17.72 -1.71
N CYS A 96 2.97 -16.57 -1.21
CA CYS A 96 2.36 -15.55 -2.07
C CYS A 96 3.34 -14.98 -3.09
N ILE A 97 4.56 -14.62 -2.66
CA ILE A 97 5.61 -14.09 -3.52
C ILE A 97 5.97 -15.11 -4.61
N THR A 98 6.15 -16.37 -4.23
CA THR A 98 6.55 -17.44 -5.16
C THR A 98 5.44 -17.81 -6.15
N THR A 99 4.19 -17.86 -5.68
CA THR A 99 3.05 -18.33 -6.48
C THR A 99 2.57 -17.28 -7.48
N ALA A 100 2.59 -16.01 -7.08
CA ALA A 100 2.08 -14.93 -7.93
C ALA A 100 2.97 -14.64 -9.15
N LYS A 101 4.26 -15.01 -9.11
CA LYS A 101 5.25 -14.68 -10.15
C LYS A 101 5.20 -13.18 -10.48
N GLU A 102 4.84 -12.82 -11.71
CA GLU A 102 4.73 -11.44 -12.19
C GLU A 102 3.29 -10.88 -12.11
N ASP A 103 2.31 -11.69 -11.68
CA ASP A 103 0.92 -11.26 -11.56
C ASP A 103 0.70 -10.51 -10.24
N ILE A 104 0.87 -9.19 -10.33
CA ILE A 104 0.77 -8.28 -9.18
C ILE A 104 -0.64 -8.27 -8.57
N CYS A 105 -1.69 -8.50 -9.38
CA CYS A 105 -3.05 -8.60 -8.87
C CYS A 105 -3.20 -9.85 -7.98
N LYS A 106 -2.72 -11.01 -8.45
CA LYS A 106 -2.68 -12.24 -7.64
C LYS A 106 -1.82 -12.09 -6.40
N LEU A 107 -0.68 -11.41 -6.51
CA LEU A 107 0.19 -11.14 -5.36
C LEU A 107 -0.56 -10.34 -4.29
N ALA A 108 -1.20 -9.24 -4.67
CA ALA A 108 -1.87 -8.34 -3.73
C ALA A 108 -3.02 -9.02 -2.98
N ILE A 109 -3.89 -9.78 -3.67
CA ILE A 109 -4.98 -10.50 -3.00
C ILE A 109 -4.44 -11.63 -2.10
N CYS A 110 -3.37 -12.31 -2.49
CA CYS A 110 -2.75 -13.34 -1.66
C CYS A 110 -2.20 -12.74 -0.37
N LEU A 111 -1.43 -11.64 -0.47
CA LEU A 111 -0.91 -10.90 0.67
C LEU A 111 -2.04 -10.41 1.58
N HIS A 112 -3.11 -9.85 1.02
CA HIS A 112 -4.27 -9.42 1.79
C HIS A 112 -4.91 -10.58 2.59
N LYS A 113 -5.05 -11.76 1.98
CA LYS A 113 -5.59 -12.97 2.62
C LYS A 113 -4.75 -13.49 3.78
N THR A 114 -3.48 -13.10 3.89
CA THR A 114 -2.66 -13.43 5.08
C THR A 114 -3.10 -12.67 6.34
N GLY A 115 -3.91 -11.62 6.20
CA GLY A 115 -4.32 -10.73 7.28
C GLY A 115 -3.21 -9.82 7.82
N LYS A 116 -2.00 -9.87 7.25
CA LYS A 116 -0.85 -9.04 7.64
C LYS A 116 -0.80 -7.72 6.87
N PHE A 117 -1.45 -7.67 5.71
CA PHE A 117 -1.48 -6.49 4.84
C PHE A 117 -2.92 -6.03 4.65
N SER A 118 -3.21 -4.79 5.01
CA SER A 118 -4.48 -4.15 4.67
C SER A 118 -4.25 -2.69 4.27
N ILE A 119 -5.21 -2.11 3.56
CA ILE A 119 -5.19 -0.67 3.27
C ILE A 119 -5.28 0.12 4.59
N THR A 120 -6.05 -0.41 5.55
CA THR A 120 -6.21 0.17 6.89
C THR A 120 -4.93 0.09 7.72
N SER A 121 -4.08 -0.93 7.56
CA SER A 121 -2.83 -1.02 8.35
C SER A 121 -1.84 0.09 8.01
N VAL A 122 -1.95 0.69 6.83
CA VAL A 122 -1.16 1.88 6.43
C VAL A 122 -1.86 3.19 6.82
N ALA A 123 -3.18 3.18 6.95
CA ALA A 123 -3.97 4.34 7.38
C ALA A 123 -4.06 4.51 8.91
N ASP A 124 -4.05 3.41 9.68
CA ASP A 124 -4.39 3.37 11.11
C ASP A 124 -3.19 3.20 12.07
N SER A 125 -1.94 3.39 11.63
CA SER A 125 -0.82 3.46 12.59
C SER A 125 -1.00 4.67 13.52
N PRO A 126 -1.08 4.46 14.84
CA PRO A 126 -2.19 4.91 15.67
C PRO A 126 -2.20 6.42 15.89
N ARG A 127 -3.37 7.03 15.67
CA ARG A 127 -3.97 8.04 16.54
C ARG A 127 -5.46 8.22 16.21
N TYR A 128 -6.32 7.26 16.55
CA TYR A 128 -7.70 7.58 16.96
C TYR A 128 -8.15 6.60 18.06
N PRO A 129 -8.80 7.07 19.14
CA PRO A 129 -9.19 6.22 20.24
C PRO A 129 -10.35 5.32 19.81
N ARG A 130 -10.30 4.04 20.21
CA ARG A 130 -11.48 3.17 20.20
C ARG A 130 -12.50 3.80 21.15
N TYR A 131 -13.63 4.24 20.61
CA TYR A 131 -14.81 4.45 21.44
C TYR A 131 -15.51 3.10 21.57
N HIS A 132 -15.52 2.59 22.81
CA HIS A 132 -16.35 1.49 23.28
C HIS A 132 -17.81 1.94 23.45
#